data_AF-A0A256WFD6-F1
#
_entry.id   AF-A0A256WFD6-F1
#
_cell.length_a   1.000
_cell.length_b   1.000
_cell.length_c   1.000
_cell.angle_alpha   90.00
_cell.angle_beta   90.00
_cell.angle_gamma   90.00
#
_symmetry.space_group_name_H-M   'P 1'
#
loop_
_entity.id
_entity.type
_entity.pdbx_description
1 polymer ?
#
loop_
_entity_poly.entity_id
_entity_poly.type
_entity_poly.pdbx_seq_one_letter_code
_entity_poly.pdbx_strand_id
1 'polypeptide(L)'
;MRITICILILVSIITGCKDNTQVKKKRKSPNDIPQIYYKVINEFPHSTKSFTEGLLFHNRDLFESTGSPKNTHETKSVFGILNLETGEIDVKQELNRNRQTILSKLTQKMDMLLGCWI
;
A
#
# COMPACT_ATOMS: atom_id res chain seq x y z
N MET A 1 69.72 5.26 33.18
CA MET A 1 68.75 4.27 33.72
C MET A 1 67.29 4.73 33.67
N ARG A 2 66.96 6.02 33.88
CA ARG A 2 65.56 6.52 33.79
C ARG A 2 65.03 6.65 32.35
N ILE A 3 65.84 7.18 31.43
CA ILE A 3 65.45 7.37 30.02
C ILE A 3 65.32 6.05 29.26
N THR A 4 66.18 5.08 29.55
CA THR A 4 66.15 3.74 28.95
C THR A 4 64.88 2.96 29.32
N ILE A 5 64.33 3.20 30.53
CA ILE A 5 63.05 2.61 30.97
C ILE A 5 61.87 3.25 30.22
N CYS A 6 61.89 4.57 30.01
CA CYS A 6 60.84 5.26 29.26
C CYS A 6 60.77 4.81 27.79
N ILE A 7 61.93 4.55 27.15
CA ILE A 7 61.98 4.07 25.76
C ILE A 7 61.42 2.64 25.65
N LEU A 8 61.74 1.76 26.61
CA LEU A 8 61.20 0.40 26.65
C LEU A 8 59.68 0.35 26.86
N ILE A 9 59.13 1.27 27.67
CA ILE A 9 57.67 1.38 27.88
C ILE A 9 56.97 1.89 26.62
N LEU A 10 57.57 2.84 25.90
CA LEU A 10 57.00 3.39 24.67
C LEU A 10 56.93 2.35 23.53
N VAL A 11 57.94 1.48 23.42
CA VAL A 11 57.99 0.40 22.41
C VAL A 11 56.92 -0.68 22.67
N SER A 12 56.56 -0.94 23.93
CA SER A 12 55.54 -1.94 24.27
C SER A 12 54.11 -1.50 23.93
N ILE A 13 53.87 -0.20 23.72
CA ILE A 13 52.54 0.35 23.38
C ILE A 13 52.26 0.22 21.87
N ILE A 14 53.29 0.06 21.03
CA ILE A 14 53.16 0.07 19.56
C ILE A 14 52.88 -1.33 18.96
N THR A 15 53.00 -2.42 19.73
CA THR A 15 52.79 -3.80 19.23
C THR A 15 51.36 -4.34 19.44
N GLY A 16 50.39 -3.47 19.70
CA GLY A 16 49.02 -3.83 20.08
C GLY A 16 47.99 -3.93 18.96
N CYS A 17 48.29 -4.55 17.81
CA CYS A 17 47.26 -4.96 16.85
C CYS A 17 47.46 -6.42 16.45
N LYS A 18 46.62 -7.30 16.98
CA LYS A 18 46.46 -8.68 16.51
C LYS A 18 45.14 -8.74 15.76
N ASP A 19 45.20 -8.67 14.43
CA ASP A 19 44.04 -8.92 13.59
C ASP A 19 43.64 -10.39 13.75
N ASN A 20 42.71 -10.65 14.67
CA ASN A 20 42.01 -11.91 14.71
C ASN A 20 41.05 -11.92 13.52
N THR A 21 41.54 -12.34 12.36
CA THR A 21 40.69 -12.77 11.25
C THR A 21 39.91 -14.00 11.73
N GLN A 22 38.79 -13.74 12.41
CA GLN A 22 37.71 -14.69 12.57
C GLN A 22 37.28 -15.04 11.15
N VAL A 23 37.73 -16.20 10.65
CA VAL A 23 37.12 -16.83 9.48
C VAL A 23 35.66 -17.02 9.86
N LYS A 24 34.82 -16.05 9.49
CA LYS A 24 33.38 -16.15 9.63
C LYS A 24 32.99 -17.35 8.79
N LYS A 25 32.82 -18.52 9.44
CA LYS A 25 32.06 -19.63 8.86
C LYS A 25 30.75 -19.02 8.42
N LYS A 26 30.58 -18.81 7.11
CA LYS A 26 29.29 -18.47 6.50
C LYS A 26 28.37 -19.63 6.87
N ARG A 27 27.64 -19.47 7.97
CA ARG A 27 26.44 -20.25 8.23
C ARG A 27 25.59 -20.02 6.98
N LYS A 28 25.31 -21.08 6.22
CA LYS A 28 24.27 -21.00 5.19
C LYS A 28 23.04 -20.46 5.89
N SER A 29 22.69 -19.21 5.58
CA SER A 29 21.51 -18.56 6.14
C SER A 29 20.32 -19.42 5.75
N PRO A 30 19.48 -19.85 6.71
CA PRO A 30 18.27 -20.55 6.35
C PRO A 30 17.38 -19.56 5.60
N ASN A 31 17.08 -19.89 4.35
CA ASN A 31 16.12 -19.24 3.45
C ASN A 31 16.54 -17.88 2.88
N ASP A 32 17.18 -17.91 1.71
CA ASP A 32 16.94 -16.87 0.70
C ASP A 32 15.46 -16.95 0.31
N ILE A 33 14.64 -16.04 0.87
CA ILE A 33 13.27 -15.85 0.40
C ILE A 33 13.36 -15.37 -1.05
N PRO A 34 12.78 -16.10 -2.02
CA PRO A 34 12.88 -15.72 -3.42
C PRO A 34 12.28 -14.33 -3.64
N GLN A 35 13.04 -13.45 -4.29
CA GLN A 35 12.58 -12.13 -4.68
C GLN A 35 11.87 -12.20 -6.05
N ILE A 36 10.71 -11.54 -6.16
CA ILE A 36 10.01 -11.38 -7.43
C ILE A 36 10.40 -10.01 -8.00
N TYR A 37 11.18 -10.03 -9.08
CA TYR A 37 11.51 -8.83 -9.83
C TYR A 37 10.40 -8.50 -10.83
N TYR A 38 10.09 -7.22 -11.00
CA TYR A 38 9.12 -6.74 -11.98
C TYR A 38 9.77 -5.67 -12.88
N LYS A 39 9.19 -5.48 -14.06
CA LYS A 39 9.52 -4.38 -14.98
C LYS A 39 8.21 -3.69 -15.35
N VAL A 40 8.21 -2.36 -15.33
CA VAL A 40 7.08 -1.56 -15.82
C VAL A 40 7.05 -1.67 -17.35
N ILE A 41 5.96 -2.19 -17.90
CA ILE A 41 5.76 -2.34 -19.35
C ILE A 41 4.96 -1.16 -19.90
N ASN A 42 3.90 -0.75 -19.19
CA ASN A 42 3.02 0.37 -19.53
C ASN A 42 2.58 1.10 -18.26
N GLU A 43 2.18 2.35 -18.42
CA GLU A 43 1.58 3.19 -17.37
C GLU A 43 0.25 3.75 -17.91
N PHE A 44 -0.77 3.76 -17.06
CA PHE A 44 -2.10 4.25 -17.39
C PHE A 44 -2.52 5.30 -16.36
N PRO A 45 -3.24 6.36 -16.76
CA PRO A 45 -3.79 7.32 -15.80
C PRO A 45 -4.69 6.62 -14.78
N HIS A 46 -4.66 7.10 -13.53
CA HIS A 46 -5.57 6.67 -12.47
C HIS A 46 -5.98 7.89 -11.64
N SER A 47 -7.27 7.99 -11.33
CA SER A 47 -7.81 9.09 -10.54
C SER A 47 -7.35 9.00 -9.09
N THR A 48 -6.70 10.06 -8.59
CA THR A 48 -6.28 10.17 -7.18
C THR A 48 -7.45 10.28 -6.19
N LYS A 49 -8.68 10.43 -6.70
CA LYS A 49 -9.92 10.42 -5.91
C LYS A 49 -10.52 9.01 -5.78
N SER A 50 -9.98 8.02 -6.48
CA SER A 50 -10.38 6.62 -6.39
C SER A 50 -9.57 5.92 -5.29
N PHE A 51 -10.17 5.76 -4.11
CA PHE A 51 -9.56 4.97 -3.04
C PHE A 51 -9.81 3.48 -3.30
N THR A 52 -8.89 2.80 -3.98
CA THR A 52 -9.06 1.42 -4.45
C THR A 52 -9.22 0.42 -3.30
N GLU A 53 -10.33 -0.33 -3.31
CA GLU A 53 -10.65 -1.38 -2.33
C GLU A 53 -10.80 -2.76 -3.00
N GLY A 54 -10.89 -2.80 -4.33
CA GLY A 54 -10.91 -4.04 -5.10
C GLY A 54 -10.59 -3.75 -6.56
N LEU A 55 -9.84 -4.65 -7.19
CA LEU A 55 -9.39 -4.53 -8.58
C LEU A 55 -9.43 -5.91 -9.24
N LEU A 56 -10.14 -6.04 -10.36
CA LEU A 56 -10.32 -7.30 -11.08
C LEU A 56 -10.21 -7.09 -12.59
N PHE A 57 -9.37 -7.88 -13.25
CA PHE A 57 -9.38 -7.96 -14.72
C PHE A 57 -10.17 -9.18 -15.17
N HIS A 58 -11.28 -8.98 -15.89
CA HIS A 58 -12.13 -10.07 -16.36
C HIS A 58 -12.78 -9.73 -17.71
N ASN A 59 -12.81 -10.69 -18.63
CA ASN A 59 -13.38 -10.52 -19.97
C ASN A 59 -12.89 -9.27 -20.73
N ARG A 60 -11.60 -8.93 -20.55
CA ARG A 60 -10.93 -7.73 -21.12
C ARG A 60 -11.30 -6.40 -20.49
N ASP A 61 -12.15 -6.40 -19.46
CA ASP A 61 -12.49 -5.23 -18.69
C ASP A 61 -11.71 -5.21 -17.38
N LEU A 62 -11.30 -4.01 -16.96
CA LEU A 62 -10.75 -3.76 -15.63
C LEU A 62 -11.87 -3.21 -14.76
N PHE A 63 -12.24 -3.93 -13.71
CA PHE A 63 -13.24 -3.51 -12.74
C PHE A 63 -12.56 -2.98 -11.49
N GLU A 64 -13.05 -1.86 -10.98
CA GLU A 64 -12.57 -1.27 -9.74
C GLU A 64 -13.75 -1.00 -8.79
N SER A 65 -13.53 -1.32 -7.52
CA SER A 65 -14.36 -0.84 -6.41
C SER A 65 -13.56 0.17 -5.61
N THR A 66 -14.19 1.29 -5.25
CA THR A 66 -13.57 2.35 -4.47
C THR A 66 -14.26 2.53 -3.12
N GLY A 67 -13.54 3.11 -2.17
CA GLY A 67 -14.03 3.49 -0.84
C GLY A 67 -14.27 4.99 -0.70
N SER A 68 -15.10 5.35 0.29
CA SER A 68 -15.30 6.74 0.73
C SER A 68 -15.05 6.86 2.25
N PRO A 69 -13.79 6.86 2.70
CA PRO A 69 -13.44 7.06 4.11
C PRO A 69 -14.06 8.33 4.70
N LYS A 70 -14.28 8.35 6.02
CA LYS A 70 -14.97 9.48 6.66
C LYS A 70 -14.17 10.79 6.61
N ASN A 71 -12.85 10.68 6.60
CA ASN A 71 -11.89 11.78 6.61
C ASN A 71 -11.62 12.36 5.21
N THR A 72 -12.11 11.75 4.14
CA THR A 72 -11.91 12.20 2.76
C THR A 72 -13.25 12.51 2.10
N HIS A 73 -13.50 13.80 1.83
CA HIS A 73 -14.76 14.25 1.24
C HIS A 73 -14.81 14.09 -0.29
N GLU A 74 -13.66 13.94 -0.93
CA GLU A 74 -13.54 13.88 -2.40
C GLU A 74 -13.64 12.45 -2.96
N THR A 75 -13.53 11.44 -2.09
CA THR A 75 -13.61 10.02 -2.44
C THR A 75 -15.06 9.54 -2.38
N LYS A 76 -15.45 8.65 -3.30
CA LYS A 76 -16.78 8.03 -3.31
C LYS A 76 -16.66 6.52 -3.27
N SER A 77 -17.66 5.85 -2.70
CA SER A 77 -17.75 4.40 -2.77
C SER A 77 -18.50 3.98 -4.03
N VAL A 78 -17.77 3.65 -5.10
CA VAL A 78 -18.35 3.24 -6.38
C VAL A 78 -17.81 1.89 -6.82
N PHE A 79 -18.56 1.21 -7.68
CA PHE A 79 -18.14 0.01 -8.40
C PHE A 79 -18.42 0.22 -9.88
N GLY A 80 -17.45 -0.12 -10.74
CA GLY A 80 -17.61 0.05 -12.17
C GLY A 80 -16.44 -0.44 -13.00
N ILE A 81 -16.49 -0.13 -14.30
CA ILE A 81 -15.43 -0.46 -15.26
C ILE A 81 -14.46 0.72 -15.33
N LEU A 82 -13.17 0.47 -15.10
CA LEU A 82 -12.10 1.44 -15.21
C LEU A 82 -11.67 1.58 -16.67
N ASN A 83 -11.74 2.79 -17.20
CA ASN A 83 -11.20 3.12 -18.50
C ASN A 83 -9.69 3.37 -18.38
N LEU A 84 -8.89 2.56 -19.07
CA LEU A 84 -7.42 2.64 -19.04
C LEU A 84 -6.86 3.87 -19.77
N GLU A 85 -7.60 4.47 -20.69
CA GLU A 85 -7.16 5.66 -21.43
C GLU A 85 -7.35 6.94 -20.60
N THR A 86 -8.42 7.01 -19.80
CA THR A 86 -8.75 8.21 -19.02
C THR A 86 -8.42 8.09 -17.53
N GLY A 87 -8.39 6.87 -16.98
CA GLY A 87 -8.24 6.62 -15.55
C GLY A 87 -9.52 6.87 -14.74
N GLU A 88 -10.66 7.01 -15.43
CA GLU A 88 -11.97 7.21 -14.83
C GLU A 88 -12.81 5.94 -14.81
N ILE A 89 -13.69 5.83 -13.81
CA ILE A 89 -14.57 4.66 -13.61
C ILE A 89 -15.94 4.96 -14.21
N ASP A 90 -16.40 4.13 -15.15
CA ASP A 90 -17.79 4.07 -15.57
C ASP A 90 -18.63 3.40 -14.46
N VAL A 91 -19.25 4.26 -13.63
CA VAL A 91 -19.94 3.86 -12.40
C VAL A 91 -21.17 3.03 -12.72
N LYS A 92 -21.14 1.74 -12.33
CA LYS A 92 -22.30 0.85 -12.38
C LYS A 92 -23.15 0.94 -11.11
N GLN A 93 -22.51 1.18 -9.97
CA GLN A 93 -23.21 1.37 -8.70
C GLN A 93 -22.43 2.29 -7.77
N GLU A 94 -23.12 3.25 -7.15
CA GLU A 94 -22.60 4.08 -6.05
C GLU A 94 -23.26 3.64 -4.73
N LEU A 95 -22.45 3.54 -3.67
CA LEU A 95 -22.89 3.25 -2.32
C LEU A 95 -22.95 4.55 -1.51
N ASN A 96 -24.10 4.81 -0.91
CA ASN A 96 -24.31 6.01 -0.11
C ASN A 96 -23.60 5.90 1.25
N ARG A 97 -22.72 6.86 1.55
CA ARG A 97 -21.98 6.95 2.80
C ARG A 97 -22.85 7.01 4.06
N ASN A 98 -24.05 7.57 3.97
CA ASN A 98 -24.93 7.87 5.09
C ASN A 98 -26.12 6.89 5.21
N ARG A 99 -26.23 5.87 4.35
CA ARG A 99 -27.50 5.15 4.20
C ARG A 99 -27.32 3.66 3.88
N GLN A 100 -27.64 2.83 4.88
CA GLN A 100 -28.09 1.45 4.69
C GLN A 100 -29.24 1.47 3.67
N THR A 101 -28.92 1.13 2.42
CA THR A 101 -29.68 1.52 1.22
C THR A 101 -31.07 0.87 1.12
N ILE A 102 -31.40 -0.06 2.02
CA ILE A 102 -32.66 -0.79 2.05
C ILE A 102 -33.77 0.02 2.76
N LEU A 103 -33.50 0.59 3.93
CA LEU A 103 -34.52 1.27 4.74
C LEU A 103 -34.98 2.59 4.11
N SER A 104 -34.10 3.26 3.38
CA SER A 104 -34.39 4.53 2.73
C SER A 104 -35.24 4.42 1.47
N LYS A 105 -35.06 3.35 0.70
CA LYS A 105 -35.88 3.12 -0.50
C LYS A 105 -37.31 2.71 -0.10
N LEU A 106 -37.47 2.04 1.04
CA LEU A 106 -38.77 1.70 1.62
C LEU A 106 -39.50 2.93 2.16
N THR A 107 -38.82 3.82 2.89
CA THR A 107 -39.42 5.08 3.38
C THR A 107 -39.85 5.97 2.23
N GLN A 108 -39.00 6.17 1.22
CA GLN A 108 -39.35 7.00 0.07
C GLN A 108 -40.52 6.43 -0.76
N LYS A 109 -40.66 5.10 -0.80
CA LYS A 109 -41.80 4.43 -1.45
C LYS A 109 -43.08 4.47 -0.62
N MET A 110 -42.98 4.45 0.71
CA MET A 110 -44.12 4.65 1.63
C MET A 110 -44.63 6.09 1.60
N ASP A 111 -43.73 7.08 1.59
CA ASP A 111 -44.08 8.50 1.53
C ASP A 111 -44.77 8.85 0.19
N MET A 112 -44.38 8.20 -0.90
CA MET A 112 -45.04 8.35 -2.20
C MET A 112 -46.46 7.74 -2.24
N LEU A 113 -46.73 6.71 -1.44
CA LEU A 113 -48.05 6.08 -1.34
C LEU A 113 -48.98 6.82 -0.36
N LEU A 114 -48.42 7.43 0.68
CA LEU A 114 -49.18 8.22 1.68
C LEU A 114 -49.43 9.67 1.23
N GLY A 115 -48.53 10.26 0.42
CA GLY A 115 -48.69 11.61 -0.14
C GLY A 115 -49.71 11.73 -1.29
N CYS A 116 -50.37 10.63 -1.67
CA CYS A 116 -51.43 10.61 -2.68
C CYS A 116 -52.84 10.53 -2.06
N TRP A 117 -52.95 10.64 -0.74
CA TRP A 117 -54.21 10.57 0.03
C TRP A 117 -54.49 11.84 0.88
N ILE A 118 -53.88 12.98 0.51
CA ILE A 118 -54.26 14.34 0.92
C ILE A 118 -54.36 15.17 -0.36
#